data_AF-A0A950T950-F1
#
_entry.id   AF-A0A950T950-F1
#
_cell.length_a   1.000
_cell.length_b   1.000
_cell.length_c   1.000
_cell.angle_alpha   90.00
_cell.angle_beta   90.00
_cell.angle_gamma   90.00
#
_symmetry.space_group_name_H-M   'P 1'
#
loop_
_entity.id
_entity.type
_entity.pdbx_description
1 polymer ?
#
loop_
_entity_poly.entity_id
_entity_poly.type
_entity_poly.pdbx_seq_one_letter_code
_entity_poly.pdbx_strand_id
1 'polypeptide(L)'
;AYGRVKEIVDKIVASSLIYLPSSTKDFANPAIDKYLDKYVRGSHGMGYRERIKIMKLLWDAVGTEFGGRHELYEVNYAGNHEDIRIQCMWNARGSGALDQMVALAEQCMADYDENGWRGSTWLNPDDAAEDGAPARAAE
;
A
#
# COMPACT_ATOMS: atom_id res chain seq x y z
N ALA A 1 -2.82 5.46 1.20
CA ALA A 1 -1.73 5.67 0.22
C ALA A 1 -0.64 6.59 0.75
N TYR A 2 -0.97 7.78 1.27
CA TYR A 2 -0.01 8.80 1.72
C TYR A 2 1.07 8.28 2.68
N GLY A 3 0.69 7.60 3.77
CA GLY A 3 1.66 7.07 4.75
C GLY A 3 2.71 6.14 4.15
N ARG A 4 2.35 5.34 3.14
CA ARG A 4 3.30 4.48 2.42
C ARG A 4 4.26 5.28 1.54
N VAL A 5 3.82 6.38 0.94
CA VAL A 5 4.68 7.26 0.13
C VAL A 5 5.74 7.91 1.01
N LYS A 6 5.34 8.47 2.16
CA LYS A 6 6.29 9.03 3.15
C LYS A 6 7.28 7.97 3.63
N GLU A 7 6.80 6.78 3.98
CA GLU A 7 7.67 5.68 4.39
C GLU A 7 8.72 5.31 3.33
N ILE A 8 8.34 5.32 2.04
CA ILE A 8 9.28 5.07 0.94
C ILE A 8 10.34 6.18 0.87
N VAL A 9 9.95 7.45 1.00
CA VAL A 9 10.90 8.57 1.04
C VAL A 9 11.89 8.39 2.19
N ASP A 10 11.40 8.12 3.40
CA ASP A 10 12.22 7.95 4.60
C ASP A 10 13.20 6.77 4.46
N LYS A 11 12.76 5.65 3.88
CA LYS A 11 13.60 4.44 3.72
C LYS A 11 14.62 4.57 2.59
N ILE A 12 14.29 5.23 1.49
CA ILE A 12 15.14 5.27 0.29
C ILE A 12 16.10 6.46 0.33
N VAL A 13 15.63 7.63 0.75
CA VAL A 13 16.47 8.85 0.83
C VAL A 13 17.30 8.87 2.12
N ALA A 14 16.73 8.33 3.20
CA ALA A 14 17.39 8.04 4.47
C ALA A 14 18.23 9.21 5.00
N SER A 15 19.52 8.99 5.26
CA SER A 15 20.41 9.95 5.89
C SER A 15 20.58 11.26 5.11
N SER A 16 20.24 11.29 3.82
CA SER A 16 20.37 12.50 3.00
C SER A 16 19.47 13.63 3.48
N LEU A 17 18.37 13.34 4.17
CA LEU A 17 17.45 14.34 4.72
C LEU A 17 17.96 14.98 6.03
N ILE A 18 18.87 14.31 6.74
CA ILE A 18 19.49 14.81 7.98
C ILE A 18 20.92 15.32 7.78
N TYR A 19 21.53 15.04 6.63
CA TYR A 19 22.88 15.50 6.27
C TYR A 19 22.85 16.82 5.49
N LEU A 20 22.29 17.86 6.11
CA LEU A 20 22.08 19.18 5.50
C LEU A 20 22.62 20.29 6.42
N PRO A 21 23.17 21.39 5.87
CA PRO A 21 23.55 22.54 6.68
C PRO A 21 22.31 23.19 7.32
N SER A 22 22.55 23.98 8.36
CA SER A 22 21.48 24.60 9.14
C SER A 22 20.70 25.64 8.32
N SER A 23 21.41 26.47 7.57
CA SER A 23 20.85 27.68 6.96
C SER A 23 21.58 28.07 5.68
N THR A 24 20.95 28.93 4.88
CA THR A 24 21.61 29.62 3.75
C THR A 24 22.79 30.47 4.20
N LYS A 25 22.82 30.89 5.48
CA LYS A 25 23.96 31.60 6.08
C LYS A 25 25.26 30.78 6.02
N ASP A 26 25.18 29.46 6.03
CA ASP A 26 26.34 28.57 5.93
C ASP A 26 27.04 28.70 4.56
N PHE A 27 26.29 29.05 3.51
CA PHE A 27 26.85 29.33 2.18
C PHE A 27 27.59 30.67 2.09
N ALA A 28 27.23 31.62 2.95
CA ALA A 28 27.84 32.94 3.01
C ALA A 28 29.07 32.97 3.93
N ASN A 29 29.32 31.90 4.68
CA ASN A 29 30.46 31.77 5.57
C ASN A 29 31.58 30.97 4.89
N PRO A 30 32.68 31.61 4.44
CA PRO A 30 33.76 30.92 3.73
C PRO A 30 34.45 29.81 4.56
N ALA A 31 34.38 29.88 5.90
CA ALA A 31 34.92 28.85 6.77
C ALA A 31 34.12 27.53 6.69
N ILE A 32 32.82 27.61 6.34
CA ILE A 32 31.90 26.47 6.24
C ILE A 32 31.69 26.07 4.77
N ASP A 33 31.44 27.05 3.88
CA ASP A 33 31.05 26.82 2.48
C ASP A 33 32.04 25.91 1.73
N LYS A 34 33.34 26.08 1.96
CA LYS A 34 34.40 25.23 1.39
C LYS A 34 34.25 23.75 1.72
N TYR A 35 33.68 23.41 2.88
CA TYR A 35 33.43 22.03 3.28
C TYR A 35 32.11 21.50 2.74
N LEU A 36 31.10 22.37 2.57
CA LEU A 36 29.85 22.00 1.93
C LEU A 36 30.08 21.63 0.46
N ASP A 37 30.87 22.43 -0.25
CA ASP A 37 31.25 22.16 -1.64
C ASP A 37 31.99 20.82 -1.80
N LYS A 38 32.93 20.54 -0.88
CA LYS A 38 33.72 19.31 -0.94
C LYS A 38 32.94 18.05 -0.53
N TYR A 39 32.15 18.12 0.54
CA TYR A 39 31.59 16.92 1.20
C TYR A 39 30.08 16.73 1.01
N VAL A 40 29.35 17.79 0.63
CA VAL A 40 27.89 17.77 0.46
C VAL A 40 27.49 17.96 -1.00
N ARG A 41 28.39 17.71 -1.95
CA ARG A 41 28.06 17.65 -3.40
C ARG A 41 27.09 16.52 -3.72
N GLY A 42 26.32 16.67 -4.78
CA GLY A 42 25.45 15.61 -5.29
C GLY A 42 26.24 14.56 -6.09
N SER A 43 25.54 13.46 -6.41
CA SER A 43 26.05 12.41 -7.29
C SER A 43 26.05 12.89 -8.76
N HIS A 44 26.80 12.21 -9.63
CA HIS A 44 26.81 12.46 -11.08
C HIS A 44 27.11 13.92 -11.48
N GLY A 45 28.00 14.59 -10.74
CA GLY A 45 28.43 15.96 -11.06
C GLY A 45 27.51 17.08 -10.55
N MET A 46 26.43 16.76 -9.83
CA MET A 46 25.56 17.76 -9.22
C MET A 46 26.30 18.55 -8.12
N GLY A 47 26.20 19.88 -8.16
CA GLY A 47 26.78 20.76 -7.15
C GLY A 47 26.08 20.67 -5.79
N TYR A 48 26.79 21.06 -4.72
CA TYR A 48 26.27 20.98 -3.35
C TYR A 48 25.04 21.87 -3.10
N ARG A 49 24.99 23.07 -3.70
CA ARG A 49 23.85 23.99 -3.55
C ARG A 49 22.55 23.39 -4.08
N GLU A 50 22.62 22.73 -5.24
CA GLU A 50 21.46 22.07 -5.85
C GLU A 50 21.03 20.85 -5.04
N ARG A 51 21.97 19.99 -4.63
CA ARG A 51 21.69 18.86 -3.75
C ARG A 51 20.98 19.30 -2.47
N ILE A 52 21.53 20.30 -1.76
CA ILE A 52 20.97 20.80 -0.50
C ILE A 52 19.57 21.39 -0.72
N LYS A 53 19.36 22.12 -1.81
CA LYS A 53 18.05 22.70 -2.15
C LYS A 53 16.99 21.62 -2.36
N ILE A 54 17.29 20.58 -3.13
CA ILE A 54 16.36 19.45 -3.37
C ILE A 54 16.04 18.73 -2.06
N MET A 55 17.06 18.41 -1.26
CA MET A 55 16.86 17.65 -0.02
C MET A 55 16.13 18.45 1.05
N LYS A 56 16.39 19.76 1.19
CA LYS A 56 15.62 20.62 2.11
C LYS A 56 14.15 20.76 1.68
N LEU A 57 13.88 20.87 0.37
CA LEU A 57 12.51 20.91 -0.13
C LEU A 57 11.78 19.60 0.18
N LEU A 58 12.43 18.45 -0.06
CA LEU A 58 11.85 17.15 0.25
C LEU A 58 11.63 16.98 1.76
N TRP A 59 12.59 17.41 2.60
CA TRP A 59 12.44 17.37 4.05
C TRP A 59 11.27 18.24 4.53
N ASP A 60 11.06 19.42 3.94
CA ASP A 60 9.92 20.26 4.30
C ASP A 60 8.58 19.63 3.93
N ALA A 61 8.53 18.84 2.85
CA ALA A 61 7.34 18.13 2.44
C ALA A 61 6.97 16.95 3.35
N VAL A 62 7.92 16.35 4.08
CA VAL A 62 7.69 15.08 4.80
C VAL A 62 8.07 15.07 6.28
N GLY A 63 8.98 15.93 6.72
CA GLY A 63 9.67 15.80 8.01
C GLY A 63 9.68 17.04 8.89
N THR A 64 9.37 18.22 8.36
CA THR A 64 9.14 19.42 9.19
C THR A 64 7.75 19.37 9.83
N GLU A 65 7.46 20.32 10.73
CA GLU A 65 6.13 20.46 11.32
C GLU A 65 5.04 20.63 10.25
N PHE A 66 5.36 21.32 9.14
CA PHE A 66 4.47 21.42 8.00
C PHE A 66 4.19 20.05 7.36
N GLY A 67 5.23 19.27 7.06
CA GLY A 67 5.10 17.90 6.55
C GLY A 67 4.33 16.98 7.49
N GLY A 68 4.63 17.01 8.80
CA GLY A 68 3.94 16.22 9.82
C GLY A 68 2.46 16.60 9.96
N ARG A 69 2.13 17.89 9.91
CA ARG A 69 0.74 18.37 9.85
C ARG A 69 0.03 17.88 8.59
N HIS A 70 0.71 17.88 7.44
CA HIS A 70 0.15 17.35 6.19
C HIS A 70 -0.08 15.83 6.26
N GLU A 71 0.81 15.07 6.88
CA GLU A 71 0.58 13.64 7.14
C GLU A 71 -0.67 13.42 8.00
N LEU A 72 -0.81 14.16 9.10
CA LEU A 72 -1.98 14.07 9.97
C LEU A 72 -3.28 14.40 9.22
N TYR A 73 -3.23 15.42 8.36
CA TYR A 73 -4.34 15.81 7.50
C TYR A 73 -4.74 14.67 6.54
N GLU A 74 -3.79 14.17 5.73
CA GLU A 74 -4.08 13.16 4.71
C GLU A 74 -4.58 11.83 5.28
N VAL A 75 -4.20 11.50 6.51
CA VAL A 75 -4.64 10.27 7.19
C VAL A 75 -6.07 10.39 7.73
N ASN A 76 -6.52 11.59 8.11
CA ASN A 76 -7.75 11.76 8.91
C ASN A 76 -8.77 12.75 8.33
N TYR A 77 -8.45 13.45 7.25
CA TYR A 77 -9.31 14.52 6.73
C TYR A 77 -10.72 14.05 6.38
N ALA A 78 -10.84 12.86 5.77
CA ALA A 78 -12.14 12.28 5.38
C ALA A 78 -12.85 11.51 6.51
N GLY A 79 -12.27 11.46 7.71
CA GLY A 79 -12.74 10.64 8.83
C GLY A 79 -11.62 9.82 9.45
N ASN A 80 -11.86 9.28 10.64
CA ASN A 80 -10.91 8.39 11.29
C ASN A 80 -10.82 7.03 10.54
N HIS A 81 -9.76 6.27 10.81
CA HIS A 81 -9.46 5.03 10.11
C HIS A 81 -10.57 3.96 10.19
N GLU A 82 -11.41 3.92 11.23
CA GLU A 82 -12.51 2.97 11.31
C GLU A 82 -13.72 3.47 10.50
N ASP A 83 -14.10 4.73 10.70
CA ASP A 83 -15.29 5.32 10.07
C ASP A 83 -15.25 5.25 8.55
N ILE A 84 -14.11 5.55 7.92
CA ILE A 84 -14.01 5.50 6.45
C ILE A 84 -14.25 4.08 5.89
N ARG A 85 -13.94 3.03 6.68
CA ARG A 85 -14.17 1.63 6.29
C ARG A 85 -15.61 1.22 6.55
N ILE A 86 -16.18 1.66 7.68
CA ILE A 86 -17.58 1.43 8.02
C ILE A 86 -18.50 2.08 6.98
N GLN A 87 -18.24 3.33 6.59
CA GLN A 87 -19.00 4.03 5.55
C GLN A 87 -18.92 3.33 4.20
N CYS A 88 -17.74 2.80 3.83
CA CYS A 88 -17.58 2.00 2.62
C CYS A 88 -18.46 0.73 2.65
N MET A 89 -18.46 0.00 3.76
CA MET A 89 -19.33 -1.17 3.95
C MET A 89 -20.81 -0.79 3.90
N TRP A 90 -21.21 0.28 4.59
CA TRP A 90 -22.59 0.76 4.55
C TRP A 90 -23.03 1.20 3.16
N ASN A 91 -22.14 1.80 2.37
CA ASN A 91 -22.42 2.12 0.98
C ASN A 91 -22.64 0.84 0.14
N ALA A 92 -21.80 -0.18 0.30
CA ALA A 92 -21.99 -1.47 -0.36
C ALA A 92 -23.30 -2.16 0.04
N ARG A 93 -23.69 -2.06 1.31
CA ARG A 93 -24.98 -2.55 1.81
C ARG A 93 -26.16 -1.76 1.23
N GLY A 94 -26.12 -0.43 1.31
CA GLY A 94 -27.21 0.43 0.86
C GLY A 94 -27.42 0.41 -0.66
N SER A 95 -26.38 0.12 -1.44
CA SER A 95 -26.45 -0.04 -2.90
C SER A 95 -26.86 -1.45 -3.36
N GLY A 96 -26.95 -2.42 -2.45
CA GLY A 96 -27.21 -3.83 -2.77
C GLY A 96 -26.00 -4.59 -3.33
N ALA A 97 -24.84 -3.96 -3.48
CA ALA A 97 -23.62 -4.62 -3.94
C ALA A 97 -23.17 -5.74 -2.98
N LEU A 98 -23.34 -5.53 -1.67
CA LEU A 98 -23.03 -6.55 -0.67
C LEU A 98 -23.92 -7.79 -0.84
N ASP A 99 -25.22 -7.60 -1.07
CA ASP A 99 -26.17 -8.71 -1.25
C ASP A 99 -25.84 -9.51 -2.52
N GLN A 100 -25.40 -8.86 -3.59
CA GLN A 100 -24.93 -9.54 -4.80
C GLN A 100 -23.66 -10.38 -4.55
N MET A 101 -22.73 -9.87 -3.74
CA MET A 101 -21.52 -10.63 -3.36
C MET A 101 -21.89 -11.86 -2.52
N VAL A 102 -22.84 -11.71 -1.58
CA VAL A 102 -23.35 -12.83 -0.77
C VAL A 102 -24.06 -13.86 -1.65
N ALA A 103 -24.95 -13.42 -2.54
CA ALA A 103 -25.67 -14.31 -3.45
C ALA A 103 -24.74 -15.13 -4.35
N LEU A 104 -23.63 -14.55 -4.82
CA LEU A 104 -22.62 -15.28 -5.58
C LEU A 104 -21.96 -16.38 -4.72
N ALA A 105 -21.63 -16.09 -3.47
CA ALA A 105 -21.09 -17.08 -2.54
C ALA A 105 -22.12 -18.17 -2.21
N GLU A 106 -23.38 -17.79 -1.97
CA GLU A 106 -24.48 -18.72 -1.73
C GLU A 106 -24.71 -19.65 -2.93
N GLN A 107 -24.64 -19.12 -4.15
CA GLN A 107 -24.74 -19.93 -5.36
C GLN A 107 -23.63 -20.98 -5.43
N CYS A 108 -22.38 -20.59 -5.14
CA CYS A 108 -21.25 -21.53 -5.09
C CYS A 108 -21.45 -22.61 -4.00
N MET A 109 -21.92 -22.21 -2.82
CA MET A 109 -22.19 -23.15 -1.72
C MET A 109 -23.39 -24.06 -1.99
N ALA A 110 -24.33 -23.63 -2.85
CA ALA A 110 -25.49 -24.43 -3.23
C ALA A 110 -25.15 -25.58 -4.20
N ASP A 111 -24.00 -25.51 -4.88
CA ASP A 111 -23.59 -26.50 -5.87
C ASP A 111 -23.18 -27.85 -5.24
N TYR A 112 -22.93 -27.91 -3.93
CA TYR A 112 -22.51 -29.13 -3.22
C TYR A 112 -23.11 -29.25 -1.80
N ASP A 113 -23.06 -30.45 -1.24
CA ASP A 113 -23.30 -30.73 0.17
C ASP A 113 -22.32 -31.81 0.69
N GLU A 114 -22.53 -32.31 1.90
CA GLU A 114 -21.67 -33.33 2.51
C GLU A 114 -21.60 -34.65 1.73
N ASN A 115 -22.49 -34.86 0.75
CA ASN A 115 -22.55 -36.07 -0.08
C ASN A 115 -22.00 -35.87 -1.50
N GLY A 116 -21.54 -34.67 -1.86
CA GLY A 116 -20.96 -34.37 -3.18
C GLY A 116 -21.66 -33.24 -3.94
N TRP A 117 -21.41 -33.17 -5.25
CA TRP A 117 -22.01 -32.19 -6.16
C TRP A 117 -23.49 -32.48 -6.39
N ARG A 118 -24.34 -31.45 -6.27
CA ARG A 118 -25.82 -31.58 -6.34
C ARG A 118 -26.38 -31.58 -7.76
N GLY A 119 -25.57 -31.22 -8.76
CA GLY A 119 -25.97 -31.17 -10.17
C GLY A 119 -25.07 -32.06 -11.04
N SER A 120 -25.51 -32.32 -12.27
CA SER A 120 -24.76 -33.16 -13.24
C SER A 120 -23.63 -32.42 -13.96
N THR A 121 -23.41 -31.14 -13.64
CA THR A 121 -22.33 -30.33 -14.23
C THR A 121 -20.94 -30.87 -13.88
N TRP A 122 -20.79 -31.43 -12.67
CA TRP A 122 -19.53 -31.93 -12.13
C TRP A 122 -19.67 -33.40 -11.74
N LEU A 123 -18.62 -34.18 -11.95
CA LEU A 123 -18.57 -35.60 -11.57
C LEU A 123 -18.26 -35.74 -10.08
N ASN A 124 -18.96 -36.61 -9.37
CA ASN A 124 -18.54 -36.97 -8.02
C ASN A 124 -17.29 -37.86 -8.05
N PRO A 125 -16.48 -37.85 -6.98
CA PRO A 125 -15.29 -38.69 -6.90
C PRO A 125 -15.58 -40.19 -7.10
N ASP A 126 -16.73 -40.66 -6.63
CA ASP A 126 -17.15 -42.06 -6.75
C ASP A 126 -17.64 -42.40 -8.18
N ASP A 127 -18.26 -41.45 -8.88
CA ASP A 127 -18.67 -41.61 -10.28
C ASP A 127 -17.45 -41.74 -11.21
N ALA A 128 -16.35 -41.04 -10.90
CA ALA A 128 -15.10 -41.12 -11.65
C ALA A 128 -14.39 -42.48 -11.53
N ALA A 129 -14.75 -43.29 -10.52
CA ALA A 129 -14.20 -44.63 -10.34
C ALA A 129 -14.94 -45.70 -11.18
N GLU A 130 -16.19 -45.44 -11.59
CA GLU A 130 -17.00 -46.41 -12.35
C GLU A 130 -16.78 -46.37 -13.86
N ASP A 131 -16.25 -45.26 -14.42
CA ASP A 131 -16.00 -45.12 -15.86
C ASP A 131 -14.76 -45.91 -16.37
N GLY A 132 -14.30 -46.89 -15.57
CA GLY A 132 -13.19 -47.78 -15.89
C GLY A 132 -13.12 -49.11 -15.11
N ALA A 133 -14.08 -49.44 -14.24
CA ALA A 133 -14.04 -50.67 -13.45
C ALA A 133 -15.27 -51.56 -13.76
N PRO A 134 -15.10 -52.84 -14.15
CA PRO A 134 -16.23 -53.72 -14.43
C PRO A 134 -17.07 -53.91 -13.16
N ALA A 135 -18.39 -53.74 -13.31
CA ALA A 135 -19.38 -53.89 -12.25
C ALA A 135 -19.11 -55.14 -11.40
N ARG A 136 -18.92 -54.95 -10.10
CA ARG A 136 -18.85 -56.07 -9.15
C ARG A 136 -20.21 -56.76 -9.13
N ALA A 137 -20.22 -58.03 -9.50
CA ALA A 137 -21.37 -58.91 -9.39
C ALA A 137 -21.87 -58.96 -7.94
N ALA A 138 -23.19 -58.83 -7.77
CA ALA A 138 -23.86 -58.98 -6.49
C ALA A 138 -23.86 -60.44 -6.02
N GLU A 139 -23.56 -60.64 -4.74
CA GLU A 139 -23.92 -61.82 -3.93
C GLU A 139 -24.88 -61.38 -2.82
#